data_AF-A0AAW7YQV6-F1
#
_entry.id   AF-A0AAW7YQV6-F1
#
_cell.length_a   1.000
_cell.length_b   1.000
_cell.length_c   1.000
_cell.angle_alpha   90.00
_cell.angle_beta   90.00
_cell.angle_gamma   90.00
#
_symmetry.space_group_name_H-M   'P 1'
#
loop_
_entity.id
_entity.type
_entity.pdbx_description
1 polymer ?
#
loop_
_entity_poly.entity_id
_entity_poly.type
_entity_poly.pdbx_seq_one_letter_code
_entity_poly.pdbx_strand_id
1 'polypeptide(L)'
;LLLNVGYKSAQLFQLSAQQADIEAQIIKQYQQTFPGAKRVRIGTIKSQLSRELSSLGGATEQVGFLSMLAQVQPAFAKVPSLKPESIKFDGKRQELRLQAIADDYQHFEQFKNALALANVEVKQGAQNNQGEQVTGSFSIVSKEGS
;
A
#
# COMPACT_ATOMS: atom_id res chain seq x y z
N LEU A 1 1.88 24.08 17.48
CA LEU A 1 1.65 22.63 17.70
C LEU A 1 1.22 22.01 16.37
N LEU A 2 2.18 21.63 15.52
CA LEU A 2 1.92 20.95 14.24
C LEU A 2 2.66 19.61 14.25
N LEU A 3 1.93 18.64 14.81
CA LEU A 3 1.98 17.19 14.62
C LEU A 3 3.28 16.52 14.15
N ASN A 4 3.95 15.93 15.12
CA ASN A 4 4.91 14.83 15.04
C ASN A 4 4.39 13.65 14.20
N VAL A 5 4.63 13.64 12.89
CA VAL A 5 4.42 12.43 12.05
C VAL A 5 5.73 11.95 11.39
N GLY A 6 6.77 12.78 11.34
CA GLY A 6 8.09 12.39 10.83
C GLY A 6 8.95 11.53 11.77
N TYR A 7 8.57 11.36 13.04
CA TYR A 7 9.41 10.69 14.05
C TYR A 7 9.10 9.19 14.25
N LYS A 8 8.05 8.67 13.62
CA LYS A 8 7.63 7.26 13.76
C LYS A 8 8.05 6.36 12.60
N SER A 9 8.89 6.84 11.69
CA SER A 9 9.68 5.98 10.81
C SER A 9 10.90 5.38 11.52
N ALA A 10 11.42 6.04 12.57
CA ALA A 10 12.57 5.56 13.34
C ALA A 10 12.26 4.33 14.23
N GLN A 11 10.98 4.03 14.50
CA GLN A 11 10.58 2.80 15.19
C GLN A 11 10.40 1.58 14.24
N LEU A 12 10.68 1.73 12.94
CA LEU A 12 10.86 0.60 12.02
C LEU A 12 12.17 -0.19 12.26
N PHE A 13 13.09 0.32 13.09
CA PHE A 13 14.44 -0.24 13.21
C PHE A 13 14.66 -1.23 14.33
N GLN A 14 13.71 -1.42 15.25
CA GLN A 14 13.94 -2.34 16.36
C GLN A 14 12.92 -3.47 16.37
N LEU A 15 13.42 -4.56 15.81
CA LEU A 15 13.05 -5.94 16.09
C LEU A 15 12.06 -6.55 15.10
N SER A 16 12.61 -6.96 13.96
CA SER A 16 12.18 -8.05 13.08
C SER A 16 11.94 -9.40 13.78
N ALA A 17 11.74 -9.43 15.10
CA ALA A 17 11.48 -10.63 15.91
C ALA A 17 10.01 -10.78 16.36
N GLN A 18 9.08 -9.95 15.87
CA GLN A 18 7.65 -10.03 16.21
C GLN A 18 6.76 -10.01 14.97
N GLN A 19 6.94 -10.98 14.08
CA GLN A 19 6.19 -11.09 12.81
C GLN A 19 4.66 -11.13 13.03
N ALA A 20 4.20 -11.79 14.11
CA ALA A 20 2.79 -11.86 14.48
C ALA A 20 2.22 -10.51 15.01
N ASP A 21 3.00 -9.76 15.79
CA ASP A 21 2.54 -8.47 16.31
C ASP A 21 2.52 -7.40 15.23
N ILE A 22 3.43 -7.47 14.25
CA ILE A 22 3.42 -6.58 13.08
C ILE A 22 2.19 -6.85 12.22
N GLU A 23 1.86 -8.11 11.95
CA GLU A 23 0.62 -8.45 11.24
C GLU A 23 -0.60 -7.93 12.02
N ALA A 24 -0.67 -8.19 13.33
CA ALA A 24 -1.73 -7.70 14.21
C ALA A 24 -1.88 -6.18 14.20
N GLN A 25 -0.77 -5.44 14.16
CA GLN A 25 -0.76 -3.98 14.11
C GLN A 25 -1.21 -3.45 12.74
N ILE A 26 -0.79 -4.08 11.63
CA ILE A 26 -1.27 -3.73 10.29
C ILE A 26 -2.78 -3.94 10.19
N ILE A 27 -3.29 -5.06 10.71
CA ILE A 27 -4.72 -5.37 10.74
C ILE A 27 -5.48 -4.32 11.57
N LYS A 28 -4.97 -3.99 12.76
CA LYS A 28 -5.60 -3.04 13.68
C LYS A 28 -5.65 -1.63 13.08
N GLN A 29 -4.54 -1.16 12.51
CA GLN A 29 -4.46 0.16 11.87
C GLN A 29 -5.35 0.24 10.63
N TYR A 30 -5.41 -0.84 9.85
CA TYR A 30 -6.30 -0.92 8.69
C TYR A 30 -7.78 -0.92 9.08
N GLN A 31 -8.17 -1.70 10.09
CA GLN A 31 -9.54 -1.71 10.63
C GLN A 31 -9.98 -0.33 11.16
N GLN A 32 -9.06 0.43 11.76
CA GLN A 32 -9.32 1.79 12.22
C GLN A 32 -9.46 2.80 11.08
N THR A 33 -8.75 2.60 9.97
CA THR A 33 -8.76 3.52 8.82
C THR A 33 -9.97 3.30 7.90
N PHE A 34 -10.49 2.07 7.82
CA PHE A 34 -11.60 1.71 6.93
C PHE A 34 -12.83 1.10 7.65
N PRO A 35 -13.44 1.79 8.63
CA PRO A 35 -14.55 1.25 9.43
C PRO A 35 -15.85 1.01 8.62
N GLY A 36 -15.97 1.60 7.43
CA GLY A 36 -17.19 1.57 6.60
C GLY A 36 -17.13 0.71 5.33
N ALA A 37 -16.01 0.07 5.01
CA ALA A 37 -15.84 -0.64 3.73
C ALA A 37 -16.49 -2.03 3.74
N LYS A 38 -17.84 -2.08 3.71
CA LYS A 38 -18.63 -3.33 3.65
C LYS A 38 -18.56 -4.09 2.32
N ARG A 39 -17.91 -3.56 1.26
CA ARG A 39 -17.94 -4.17 -0.10
C ARG A 39 -16.58 -4.51 -0.72
N VAL A 40 -15.46 -4.10 -0.12
CA VAL A 40 -14.16 -4.74 -0.38
C VAL A 40 -13.93 -5.67 0.80
N ARG A 41 -13.71 -6.96 0.53
CA ARG A 41 -13.40 -7.91 1.59
C ARG A 41 -12.07 -7.49 2.21
N ILE A 42 -12.13 -6.68 3.27
CA ILE A 42 -10.98 -6.26 4.07
C ILE A 42 -10.15 -7.49 4.47
N GLY A 43 -10.82 -8.59 4.79
CA GLY A 43 -10.19 -9.88 5.04
C GLY A 43 -9.41 -10.44 3.83
N THR A 44 -9.88 -10.21 2.61
CA THR A 44 -9.17 -10.61 1.38
C THR A 44 -7.90 -9.80 1.20
N ILE A 45 -7.93 -8.47 1.33
CA ILE A 45 -6.71 -7.64 1.23
C ILE A 45 -5.72 -7.99 2.34
N LYS A 46 -6.18 -8.13 3.58
CA LYS A 46 -5.36 -8.65 4.69
C LYS A 46 -4.71 -9.97 4.31
N SER A 47 -5.50 -10.95 3.86
CA SER A 47 -4.97 -12.26 3.50
C SER A 47 -4.03 -12.23 2.29
N GLN A 48 -4.19 -11.27 1.38
CA GLN A 48 -3.23 -11.05 0.30
C GLN A 48 -1.93 -10.47 0.84
N LEU A 49 -1.96 -9.48 1.74
CA LEU A 49 -0.78 -8.94 2.39
C LEU A 49 -0.02 -10.01 3.20
N SER A 50 -0.72 -10.82 4.00
CA SER A 50 -0.12 -11.90 4.77
C SER A 50 0.47 -12.98 3.86
N ARG A 51 -0.20 -13.29 2.73
CA ARG A 51 0.33 -14.22 1.72
C ARG A 51 1.58 -13.67 1.04
N GLU A 52 1.57 -12.40 0.66
CA GLU A 52 2.74 -11.74 0.08
C GLU A 52 3.91 -11.80 1.07
N LEU A 53 3.71 -11.38 2.31
CA LEU A 53 4.74 -11.42 3.36
C LEU A 53 5.31 -12.83 3.59
N SER A 54 4.46 -13.86 3.56
CA SER A 54 4.86 -15.27 3.71
C SER A 54 5.58 -15.82 2.46
N SER A 55 5.30 -15.24 1.29
CA SER A 55 5.94 -15.62 0.02
C SER A 55 7.29 -14.93 -0.19
N LEU A 56 7.51 -13.79 0.46
CA LEU A 56 8.79 -13.10 0.46
C LEU A 56 9.79 -13.91 1.28
N GLY A 57 10.95 -14.21 0.67
CA GLY A 57 11.90 -15.14 1.23
C GLY A 57 12.61 -14.56 2.46
N GLY A 58 13.38 -13.51 2.25
CA GLY A 58 14.29 -12.96 3.27
C GLY A 58 13.66 -11.84 4.10
N ALA A 59 14.15 -11.68 5.34
CA ALA A 59 13.76 -10.58 6.22
C ALA A 59 13.95 -9.19 5.56
N THR A 60 14.98 -9.02 4.73
CA THR A 60 15.23 -7.77 3.99
C THR A 60 14.12 -7.46 2.98
N GLU A 61 13.61 -8.47 2.27
CA GLU A 61 12.53 -8.30 1.28
C GLU A 61 11.21 -7.97 1.98
N GLN A 62 10.95 -8.63 3.11
CA GLN A 62 9.80 -8.36 3.98
C GLN A 62 9.84 -6.93 4.54
N VAL A 63 11.00 -6.47 5.02
CA VAL A 63 11.19 -5.09 5.47
C VAL A 63 10.98 -4.09 4.33
N GLY A 64 11.55 -4.34 3.15
CA GLY A 64 11.36 -3.50 1.96
C GLY A 64 9.88 -3.37 1.57
N PHE A 65 9.15 -4.48 1.59
CA PHE A 65 7.71 -4.50 1.33
C PHE A 65 6.92 -3.66 2.33
N LEU A 66 7.17 -3.86 3.63
CA LEU A 66 6.47 -3.12 4.68
C LEU A 66 6.78 -1.62 4.64
N SER A 67 8.02 -1.24 4.36
CA SER A 67 8.43 0.16 4.17
C SER A 67 7.70 0.79 2.98
N MET A 68 7.62 0.09 1.85
CA MET A 68 6.88 0.56 0.67
C MET A 68 5.38 0.71 0.95
N LEU A 69 4.78 -0.25 1.65
CA LEU A 69 3.38 -0.15 2.05
C LEU A 69 3.12 1.07 2.95
N ALA A 70 4.01 1.35 3.90
CA ALA A 70 3.90 2.51 4.78
C ALA A 70 3.98 3.84 4.01
N GLN A 71 4.78 3.90 2.93
CA GLN A 71 4.87 5.08 2.06
C GLN A 71 3.59 5.28 1.21
N VAL A 72 2.93 4.20 0.81
CA VAL A 72 1.75 4.22 -0.08
C VAL A 72 0.43 4.40 0.70
N GLN A 73 0.35 3.92 1.94
CA GLN A 73 -0.85 3.95 2.77
C GLN A 73 -1.52 5.34 2.89
N PRO A 74 -0.78 6.46 3.06
CA PRO A 74 -1.38 7.79 3.14
C PRO A 74 -2.13 8.21 1.87
N ALA A 75 -1.73 7.72 0.69
CA ALA A 75 -2.42 8.03 -0.57
C ALA A 75 -3.81 7.39 -0.61
N PHE A 76 -3.96 6.16 -0.09
CA PHE A 76 -5.26 5.50 0.01
C PHE A 76 -6.19 6.20 1.01
N ALA A 77 -5.64 6.72 2.11
CA ALA A 77 -6.42 7.49 3.06
C ALA A 77 -6.95 8.81 2.45
N LYS A 78 -6.20 9.41 1.51
CA LYS A 78 -6.61 10.62 0.78
C LYS A 78 -7.62 10.36 -0.33
N VAL A 79 -7.65 9.14 -0.90
CA VAL A 79 -8.52 8.77 -2.02
C VAL A 79 -9.31 7.50 -1.68
N PRO A 80 -10.28 7.56 -0.75
CA PRO A 80 -11.01 6.38 -0.28
C PRO A 80 -11.89 5.73 -1.36
N SER A 81 -12.22 6.46 -2.42
CA SER A 81 -12.96 5.92 -3.57
C SER A 81 -12.13 4.96 -4.41
N LEU A 82 -10.79 5.03 -4.35
CA LEU A 82 -9.89 4.11 -5.04
C LEU A 82 -9.58 2.91 -4.14
N LYS A 83 -10.11 1.76 -4.50
CA LYS A 83 -10.04 0.54 -3.70
C LYS A 83 -8.92 -0.36 -4.22
N PRO A 84 -7.97 -0.79 -3.37
CA PRO A 84 -6.98 -1.77 -3.78
C PRO A 84 -7.65 -3.12 -4.06
N GLU A 85 -7.27 -3.78 -5.14
CA GLU A 85 -7.72 -5.11 -5.53
C GLU A 85 -6.62 -6.15 -5.34
N SER A 86 -5.40 -5.83 -5.77
CA SER A 86 -4.23 -6.68 -5.58
C SER A 86 -2.95 -5.91 -5.35
N ILE A 87 -2.04 -6.48 -4.55
CA ILE A 87 -0.72 -5.92 -4.25
C ILE A 87 0.33 -7.02 -4.46
N LYS A 88 1.43 -6.69 -5.11
CA LYS A 88 2.61 -7.55 -5.28
C LYS A 88 3.88 -6.75 -5.05
N PHE A 89 4.92 -7.41 -4.56
CA PHE A 89 6.22 -6.81 -4.32
C PHE A 89 7.33 -7.56 -5.04
N ASP A 90 8.15 -6.83 -5.79
CA ASP A 90 9.39 -7.33 -6.36
C ASP A 90 10.56 -6.85 -5.49
N GLY A 91 11.04 -7.74 -4.61
CA GLY A 91 12.13 -7.44 -3.69
C GLY A 91 13.46 -7.11 -4.39
N LYS A 92 13.71 -7.63 -5.59
CA LYS A 92 14.92 -7.31 -6.36
C LYS A 92 14.89 -5.89 -6.91
N ARG A 93 13.69 -5.43 -7.29
CA ARG A 93 13.47 -4.11 -7.89
C ARG A 93 13.00 -3.04 -6.91
N GLN A 94 12.72 -3.43 -5.65
CA GLN A 94 12.06 -2.59 -4.66
C GLN A 94 10.79 -1.94 -5.24
N GLU A 95 10.02 -2.73 -5.99
CA GLU A 95 8.87 -2.28 -6.76
C GLU A 95 7.58 -2.85 -6.16
N LEU A 96 6.65 -1.95 -5.79
CA LEU A 96 5.29 -2.30 -5.40
C LEU A 96 4.37 -2.18 -6.62
N ARG A 97 3.73 -3.28 -6.99
CA ARG A 97 2.69 -3.31 -8.03
C ARG A 97 1.33 -3.41 -7.40
N LEU A 98 0.46 -2.46 -7.75
CA LEU A 98 -0.87 -2.32 -7.22
C LEU A 98 -1.88 -2.40 -8.37
N GLN A 99 -2.94 -3.17 -8.19
CA GLN A 99 -4.17 -3.03 -8.97
C GLN A 99 -5.25 -2.42 -8.10
N ALA A 100 -6.03 -1.52 -8.67
CA ALA A 100 -7.09 -0.83 -7.97
C ALA A 100 -8.31 -0.64 -8.87
N ILE A 101 -9.45 -0.45 -8.21
CA ILE A 101 -10.74 -0.20 -8.82
C ILE A 101 -11.37 1.06 -8.22
N ALA A 102 -12.00 1.87 -9.07
CA ALA A 102 -12.75 3.05 -8.67
C ALA A 102 -13.95 3.24 -9.60
N ASP A 103 -14.82 4.19 -9.27
CA ASP A 103 -16.02 4.47 -10.07
C ASP A 103 -15.69 5.34 -11.31
N ASP A 104 -14.54 6.02 -11.32
CA ASP A 104 -14.06 6.82 -12.44
C ASP A 104 -12.53 6.88 -12.54
N TYR A 105 -12.04 7.47 -13.64
CA TYR A 105 -10.62 7.67 -13.92
C TYR A 105 -9.98 8.77 -13.05
N GLN A 106 -10.76 9.73 -12.55
CA GLN A 106 -10.26 10.88 -11.79
C GLN A 106 -9.65 10.43 -10.46
N HIS A 107 -10.21 9.39 -9.83
CA HIS A 107 -9.67 8.81 -8.61
C HIS A 107 -8.24 8.27 -8.78
N PHE A 108 -7.89 7.75 -9.97
CA PHE A 108 -6.53 7.27 -10.23
C PHE A 108 -5.52 8.42 -10.31
N GLU A 109 -5.88 9.52 -10.97
CA GLU A 109 -5.02 10.72 -11.03
C GLU A 109 -4.86 11.35 -9.64
N GLN A 110 -5.93 11.44 -8.85
CA GLN A 110 -5.87 11.91 -7.47
C GLN A 110 -4.92 11.04 -6.64
N PHE A 111 -5.00 9.71 -6.81
CA PHE A 111 -4.15 8.77 -6.08
C PHE A 111 -2.69 8.88 -6.50
N LYS A 112 -2.40 8.98 -7.80
CA LYS A 112 -1.06 9.24 -8.33
C LYS A 112 -0.46 10.53 -7.76
N ASN A 113 -1.24 11.61 -7.71
CA ASN A 113 -0.81 12.88 -7.14
C ASN A 113 -0.57 12.77 -5.63
N ALA A 114 -1.39 12.00 -4.91
CA ALA A 114 -1.20 11.74 -3.50
C ALA A 114 0.09 10.92 -3.22
N LEU A 115 0.44 10.00 -4.12
CA LEU A 115 1.69 9.24 -4.07
C LEU A 115 2.93 10.07 -4.39
N ALA A 116 2.83 11.07 -5.27
CA ALA A 116 3.95 11.95 -5.60
C ALA A 116 4.49 12.73 -4.39
N LEU A 117 3.71 12.81 -3.30
CA LEU A 117 4.13 13.39 -2.02
C LEU A 117 4.96 12.43 -1.15
N ALA A 118 4.95 11.14 -1.46
CA ALA A 118 5.89 10.18 -0.92
C ALA A 118 7.15 10.19 -1.80
N ASN A 119 8.33 9.95 -1.22
CA ASN A 119 9.61 9.94 -1.94
C ASN A 119 9.74 8.70 -2.86
N VAL A 120 8.83 8.56 -3.82
CA VAL A 120 8.65 7.41 -4.69
C VAL A 120 8.57 7.85 -6.15
N GLU A 121 8.94 6.96 -7.05
CA GLU A 121 8.63 7.05 -8.47
C GLU A 121 7.33 6.28 -8.73
N VAL A 122 6.38 6.88 -9.45
CA VAL A 122 5.07 6.29 -9.72
C VAL A 122 4.82 6.21 -11.22
N LYS A 123 4.51 5.01 -11.69
CA LYS A 123 4.04 4.75 -13.05
C LYS A 123 2.63 4.23 -13.00
N GLN A 124 1.70 4.97 -13.58
CA GLN A 124 0.34 4.51 -13.80
C GLN A 124 0.31 3.69 -15.09
N GLY A 125 -0.18 2.46 -14.98
CA GLY A 125 -0.37 1.56 -16.11
C GLY A 125 -1.72 1.79 -16.80
N ALA A 126 -2.12 0.81 -17.61
CA ALA A 126 -3.39 0.87 -18.33
C ALA A 126 -4.58 0.96 -17.37
N GLN A 127 -5.61 1.68 -17.80
CA GLN A 127 -6.91 1.75 -17.14
C GLN A 127 -7.98 1.22 -18.09
N ASN A 128 -8.80 0.30 -17.59
CA ASN A 128 -9.83 -0.37 -18.37
C ASN A 128 -11.18 -0.18 -17.70
N ASN A 129 -12.19 0.14 -18.50
CA ASN A 129 -13.57 0.16 -18.06
C ASN A 129 -14.09 -1.28 -17.90
N GLN A 130 -14.70 -1.56 -16.75
CA GLN A 130 -15.42 -2.78 -16.41
C GLN A 130 -16.86 -2.44 -15.98
N GLY A 131 -17.67 -2.00 -16.94
CA GLY A 131 -19.08 -1.65 -16.72
C GLY A 131 -19.23 -0.30 -16.02
N GLU A 132 -19.61 -0.33 -14.75
CA GLU A 132 -19.77 0.88 -13.92
C GLU A 132 -18.48 1.27 -13.18
N GLN A 133 -17.40 0.52 -13.37
CA GLN A 133 -16.15 0.71 -12.65
C GLN A 133 -14.96 0.80 -13.59
N VAL A 134 -13.92 1.48 -13.14
CA VAL A 134 -12.63 1.56 -13.82
C VAL A 134 -11.62 0.78 -13.00
N THR A 135 -10.92 -0.14 -13.67
CA THR A 135 -9.77 -0.86 -13.13
C THR A 135 -8.49 -0.25 -13.65
N GLY A 136 -7.44 -0.24 -12.85
CA GLY A 136 -6.14 0.27 -13.27
C GLY A 136 -5.01 -0.26 -12.41
N SER A 137 -3.78 0.03 -12.82
CA SER A 137 -2.59 -0.45 -12.12
C SER A 137 -1.57 0.66 -11.86
N PHE A 138 -0.80 0.51 -10.79
CA PHE A 138 0.35 1.34 -10.47
C PHE A 138 1.59 0.47 -10.26
N SER A 139 2.74 0.98 -10.71
CA SER A 139 4.07 0.51 -10.35
C SER A 139 4.75 1.64 -9.57
N ILE A 140 5.19 1.33 -8.35
CA ILE A 140 5.71 2.30 -7.40
C ILE A 140 7.09 1.82 -6.97
N VAL A 141 8.11 2.65 -7.11
CA VAL A 141 9.51 2.32 -6.74
C VAL A 141 10.00 3.31 -5.70
N SER A 142 10.66 2.83 -4.65
CA SER A 142 11.24 3.72 -3.64
C SER A 142 12.43 4.47 -4.21
N LYS A 143 12.52 5.79 -3.95
CA LYS A 143 13.72 6.57 -4.29
C LYS A 143 14.82 6.46 -3.24
N GLU A 144 14.57 5.82 -2.09
CA GLU A 144 15.57 5.65 -1.03
C GLU A 144 16.67 4.63 -1.37
N GLY A 145 16.54 3.90 -2.49
CA GLY A 145 17.53 2.94 -2.99
C GLY A 145 18.13 3.27 -4.36
N SER A 146 18.00 4.51 -4.85
CA SER A 146 18.60 4.99 -6.12
C SER A 146 19.72 5.98 -5.88
#